data_AF-A0A9D5ZPU0-F1
#
_entry.id   AF-A0A9D5ZPU0-F1
#
_cell.length_a   1.000
_cell.length_b   1.000
_cell.length_c   1.000
_cell.angle_alpha   90.00
_cell.angle_beta   90.00
_cell.angle_gamma   90.00
#
_symmetry.space_group_name_H-M   'P 1'
#
loop_
_entity.id
_entity.type
_entity.pdbx_description
1 polymer ?
#
loop_
_entity_poly.entity_id
_entity_poly.type
_entity_poly.pdbx_seq_one_letter_code
_entity_poly.pdbx_strand_id
1 'polypeptide(L)'
;MVIKKNKHIRERGIKIEAHYYIHVNGEPPDGNPDFSSVGAGAGPLQYRPKHYVPIQAAVHDGTNTEGYRCVYRPEMQFSVFDLKDVKYEDKSGKKYDLIQPLPEKPVLGEDFNFHYFILKDDLPVLEPFGPSRELVFALGDQEVKVEYDECKGFKFRLEDLDKIFTEDILALRLYQRGDEVNVLWEYIWAEISVELKDKGVIVKPSYPYTFIDTFPSMPSLTAILKPEGLSGDVSWELKVEYRRQNRKDIAFYPRSGPAILPYNIPWDIGKMFKEVDEIRGGKATIIWKYKNMTSEDYVFYIRGNNPTWNEVEKLLDNSANFVELDLDLVKAMVKLESNGGTQFNVAGKLGSDEEKNIKYTPNRGHVPNNNKDWGWGMMQINDPVGDPNNAQLLWDWKMNVLEGIKIIRQKEEMAKAYFDAIKRNYPQSPDPPKYTPPGTDTELSALEAAIITLYNGASVTKWLLAKSGKKEKQYSSAWEYDPEDSSWTYIPNKYNYLQRVILKFEEGIE
;
A
#
# COMPACT_ATOMS: atom_id res chain seq x y z
N MET A 1 -22.59 -31.11 33.84
CA MET A 1 -22.04 -30.64 32.55
C MET A 1 -21.45 -29.24 32.74
N VAL A 2 -20.14 -29.12 32.90
CA VAL A 2 -19.48 -27.80 32.93
C VAL A 2 -19.05 -27.50 31.50
N ILE A 3 -19.84 -26.69 30.80
CA ILE A 3 -19.51 -26.25 29.45
C ILE A 3 -18.47 -25.13 29.58
N LYS A 4 -17.19 -25.47 29.46
CA LYS A 4 -16.17 -24.47 29.15
C LYS A 4 -16.24 -24.16 27.67
N LYS A 5 -16.69 -22.94 27.38
CA LYS A 5 -16.77 -22.35 26.05
C LYS A 5 -15.35 -22.21 25.50
N ASN A 6 -14.99 -23.00 24.49
CA ASN A 6 -13.85 -22.70 23.62
C ASN A 6 -14.30 -22.73 22.16
N LYS A 7 -13.90 -21.67 21.48
CA LYS A 7 -14.27 -21.16 20.15
C LYS A 7 -14.30 -22.25 19.08
N HIS A 8 -15.37 -22.27 18.25
CA HIS A 8 -15.30 -22.87 16.92
C HIS A 8 -14.22 -22.13 16.12
N ILE A 9 -13.26 -22.87 15.58
CA ILE A 9 -12.22 -22.34 14.71
C ILE A 9 -12.35 -23.04 13.36
N ARG A 10 -12.86 -22.31 12.36
CA ARG A 10 -12.54 -22.54 10.95
C ARG A 10 -11.19 -21.88 10.73
N GLU A 11 -10.10 -22.63 10.75
CA GLU A 11 -8.76 -22.09 10.49
C GLU A 11 -8.37 -22.36 9.05
N ARG A 12 -8.08 -21.27 8.32
CA ARG A 12 -7.68 -21.29 6.92
C ARG A 12 -6.23 -21.76 6.82
N GLY A 13 -5.99 -22.84 6.06
CA GLY A 13 -4.71 -23.10 5.40
C GLY A 13 -3.55 -23.62 6.26
N ILE A 14 -3.79 -24.14 7.47
CA ILE A 14 -2.73 -24.72 8.30
C ILE A 14 -3.07 -26.19 8.59
N LYS A 15 -2.07 -27.07 8.44
CA LYS A 15 -2.15 -28.45 8.94
C LYS A 15 -2.26 -28.39 10.46
N ILE A 16 -3.48 -28.50 10.99
CA ILE A 16 -3.69 -28.72 12.42
C ILE A 16 -3.77 -30.24 12.61
N GLU A 17 -2.64 -30.90 12.87
CA GLU A 17 -2.69 -32.21 13.54
C GLU A 17 -3.09 -31.96 15.00
N ALA A 18 -4.37 -31.67 15.24
CA ALA A 18 -4.95 -31.69 16.56
C ALA A 18 -6.19 -32.59 16.53
N HIS A 19 -5.97 -33.86 16.90
CA HIS A 19 -7.06 -34.79 17.19
C HIS A 19 -7.63 -34.43 18.56
N TYR A 20 -8.84 -33.88 18.58
CA TYR A 20 -9.57 -33.62 19.82
C TYR A 20 -10.44 -34.82 20.16
N TYR A 21 -10.13 -35.50 21.26
CA TYR A 21 -10.98 -36.55 21.80
C TYR A 21 -12.06 -35.94 22.69
N ILE A 22 -13.33 -36.07 22.30
CA ILE A 22 -14.45 -35.86 23.22
C ILE A 22 -14.72 -37.22 23.85
N HIS A 23 -14.45 -37.36 25.14
CA HIS A 23 -14.87 -38.54 25.90
C HIS A 23 -16.22 -38.23 26.53
N VAL A 24 -17.30 -38.77 25.96
CA VAL A 24 -18.64 -38.66 26.54
C VAL A 24 -18.83 -39.83 27.50
N ASN A 25 -18.94 -39.52 28.80
CA ASN A 25 -19.34 -40.51 29.79
C ASN A 25 -20.84 -40.33 30.06
N GLY A 26 -21.67 -41.15 29.41
CA GLY A 26 -23.12 -41.13 29.55
C GLY A 26 -23.58 -42.23 30.49
N GLU A 27 -24.25 -41.86 31.58
CA GLU A 27 -24.97 -42.79 32.43
C GLU A 27 -26.43 -42.87 31.94
N PRO A 28 -26.90 -44.02 31.42
CA PRO A 28 -28.26 -44.13 30.92
C PRO A 28 -29.28 -44.05 32.07
N PRO A 29 -30.44 -43.38 31.88
CA PRO A 29 -31.44 -43.22 32.93
C PRO A 29 -32.08 -44.53 33.41
N ASP A 30 -32.04 -45.59 32.59
CA ASP A 30 -32.72 -46.86 32.85
C ASP A 30 -31.78 -48.07 33.05
N GLY A 31 -30.51 -47.86 33.42
CA GLY A 31 -29.65 -48.99 33.76
C GLY A 31 -28.35 -48.59 34.42
N ASN A 32 -27.88 -49.43 35.34
CA ASN A 32 -26.47 -49.48 35.72
C ASN A 32 -25.74 -50.24 34.60
N PRO A 33 -25.10 -49.57 33.62
CA PRO A 33 -24.30 -50.27 32.63
C PRO A 33 -23.18 -51.06 33.33
N ASP A 34 -23.18 -52.37 33.14
CA ASP A 34 -22.13 -53.24 33.65
C ASP A 34 -20.87 -53.10 32.77
N PHE A 35 -19.89 -52.35 33.28
CA PHE A 35 -18.56 -52.22 32.67
C PHE A 35 -17.57 -53.28 33.18
N SER A 36 -18.01 -54.26 33.99
CA SER A 36 -17.14 -55.32 34.53
C SER A 36 -16.70 -56.33 33.46
N SER A 37 -17.44 -56.41 32.34
CA SER A 37 -16.96 -57.07 31.14
C SER A 37 -16.04 -56.13 30.36
N VAL A 38 -14.75 -56.45 30.35
CA VAL A 38 -13.78 -55.86 29.40
C VAL A 38 -14.27 -56.01 27.95
N GLY A 39 -13.93 -54.99 27.17
CA GLY A 39 -14.31 -54.65 25.81
C GLY A 39 -13.95 -55.58 24.66
N ALA A 40 -14.23 -55.09 23.45
CA ALA A 40 -14.31 -55.75 22.13
C ALA A 40 -13.13 -56.66 21.67
N GLY A 41 -12.11 -56.93 22.48
CA GLY A 41 -10.97 -57.77 22.14
C GLY A 41 -9.88 -57.83 23.21
N ALA A 42 -8.73 -58.42 22.85
CA ALA A 42 -7.57 -58.54 23.74
C ALA A 42 -6.61 -57.32 23.63
N GLY A 43 -5.77 -57.12 24.66
CA GLY A 43 -4.75 -56.07 24.65
C GLY A 43 -5.33 -54.65 24.86
N PRO A 44 -4.84 -53.61 24.16
CA PRO A 44 -5.33 -52.24 24.31
C PRO A 44 -6.84 -52.07 24.05
N LEU A 45 -7.46 -53.02 23.34
CA LEU A 45 -8.88 -53.04 22.99
C LEU A 45 -9.79 -53.52 24.14
N GLN A 46 -9.23 -54.08 25.21
CA GLN A 46 -10.00 -54.60 26.34
C GLN A 46 -10.76 -53.51 27.12
N TYR A 47 -10.44 -52.23 26.91
CA TYR A 47 -11.14 -51.11 27.55
C TYR A 47 -12.18 -50.42 26.65
N ARG A 48 -12.42 -50.94 25.42
CA ARG A 48 -13.39 -50.36 24.48
C ARG A 48 -14.75 -51.07 24.51
N PRO A 49 -15.89 -50.37 24.60
CA PRO A 49 -17.21 -50.99 24.52
C PRO A 49 -17.37 -51.93 23.31
N LYS A 50 -18.01 -53.09 23.52
CA LYS A 50 -18.24 -54.11 22.47
C LYS A 50 -19.19 -53.63 21.36
N HIS A 51 -20.06 -52.67 21.68
CA HIS A 51 -21.06 -52.11 20.78
C HIS A 51 -20.97 -50.58 20.83
N TYR A 52 -21.24 -49.93 19.69
CA TYR A 52 -21.27 -48.47 19.61
C TYR A 52 -22.32 -47.90 20.56
N VAL A 53 -21.95 -46.85 21.29
CA VAL A 53 -22.91 -46.05 22.06
C VAL A 53 -23.50 -45.03 21.07
N PRO A 54 -24.81 -45.07 20.79
CA PRO A 54 -25.42 -44.07 19.92
C PRO A 54 -25.59 -42.75 20.69
N ILE A 55 -25.02 -41.67 20.17
CA ILE A 55 -25.21 -40.30 20.69
C ILE A 55 -26.26 -39.57 19.85
N GLN A 56 -27.19 -38.85 20.48
CA GLN A 56 -28.12 -37.98 19.73
C GLN A 56 -27.38 -36.71 19.29
N ALA A 57 -27.28 -36.50 17.98
CA ALA A 57 -26.73 -35.29 17.39
C ALA A 57 -27.81 -34.51 16.64
N ALA A 58 -27.84 -33.19 16.84
CA ALA A 58 -28.73 -32.29 16.11
C ALA A 58 -28.24 -32.12 14.66
N VAL A 59 -29.11 -32.39 13.69
CA VAL A 59 -28.86 -32.23 12.26
C VAL A 59 -29.82 -31.18 11.72
N HIS A 60 -29.27 -30.18 11.03
CA HIS A 60 -30.06 -29.13 10.39
C HIS A 60 -30.88 -29.72 9.24
N ASP A 61 -32.20 -29.59 9.32
CA ASP A 61 -33.11 -30.00 8.26
C ASP A 61 -33.20 -28.86 7.23
N GLY A 62 -32.51 -29.01 6.09
CA GLY A 62 -32.40 -27.96 5.05
C GLY A 62 -33.73 -27.52 4.43
N THR A 63 -34.86 -28.02 4.91
CA THR A 63 -36.21 -27.64 4.48
C THR A 63 -36.86 -26.58 5.38
N ASN A 64 -36.28 -26.25 6.54
CA ASN A 64 -36.84 -25.30 7.50
C ASN A 64 -35.74 -24.42 8.13
N THR A 65 -35.95 -23.11 8.18
CA THR A 65 -34.96 -22.13 8.67
C THR A 65 -34.63 -22.21 10.17
N GLU A 66 -35.34 -23.03 10.95
CA GLU A 66 -35.11 -23.21 12.40
C GLU A 66 -35.21 -24.69 12.87
N GLY A 67 -35.27 -25.66 11.95
CA GLY A 67 -35.51 -27.06 12.29
C GLY A 67 -34.21 -27.86 12.46
N TYR A 68 -33.84 -28.19 13.71
CA TYR A 68 -32.86 -29.25 13.98
C TYR A 68 -33.59 -30.56 14.29
N ARG A 69 -33.28 -31.64 13.59
CA ARG A 69 -33.71 -33.00 13.96
C ARG A 69 -32.60 -33.72 14.72
N CYS A 70 -32.90 -34.30 15.87
CA CYS A 70 -31.95 -35.13 16.61
C CYS A 70 -31.94 -36.54 16.02
N VAL A 71 -30.77 -37.00 15.56
CA VAL A 71 -30.57 -38.37 15.06
C VAL A 71 -29.54 -39.07 15.91
N TYR A 72 -29.76 -40.35 16.20
CA TYR A 72 -28.76 -41.20 16.84
C TYR A 72 -27.61 -41.45 15.86
N ARG A 73 -26.40 -41.07 16.25
CA ARG A 73 -25.16 -41.31 15.52
C ARG A 73 -24.32 -42.33 16.29
N PRO A 74 -23.83 -43.41 15.65
CA PRO A 74 -22.81 -44.27 16.26
C PRO A 74 -21.58 -43.43 16.60
N GLU A 75 -21.14 -43.46 17.86
CA GLU A 75 -19.96 -42.75 18.31
C GLU A 75 -18.70 -43.33 17.63
N MET A 76 -18.19 -42.56 16.66
CA MET A 76 -16.86 -42.64 16.03
C MET A 76 -16.63 -43.65 14.88
N GLN A 77 -16.96 -43.21 13.67
CA GLN A 77 -16.12 -43.43 12.47
C GLN A 77 -14.96 -42.42 12.36
N PHE A 78 -14.81 -41.51 13.34
CA PHE A 78 -13.82 -40.41 13.35
C PHE A 78 -12.34 -40.84 13.41
N SER A 79 -12.02 -42.14 13.31
CA SER A 79 -10.67 -42.64 13.61
C SER A 79 -10.27 -43.91 12.86
N VAL A 80 -10.71 -44.11 11.60
CA VAL A 80 -10.25 -45.27 10.80
C VAL A 80 -9.51 -44.86 9.54
N PHE A 81 -9.73 -43.63 9.07
CA PHE A 81 -9.15 -43.13 7.83
C PHE A 81 -8.32 -41.89 8.14
N ASP A 82 -7.02 -41.97 7.88
CA ASP A 82 -6.12 -40.81 7.87
C ASP A 82 -5.57 -40.61 6.46
N LEU A 83 -5.43 -39.35 6.02
CA LEU A 83 -5.05 -39.02 4.65
C LEU A 83 -3.58 -38.63 4.60
N LYS A 84 -2.76 -39.46 3.96
CA LYS A 84 -1.34 -39.24 3.78
C LYS A 84 -1.02 -38.99 2.30
N ASP A 85 -0.22 -37.96 2.04
CA ASP A 85 0.30 -37.58 0.72
C ASP A 85 -0.78 -37.33 -0.34
N VAL A 86 -1.26 -36.09 -0.48
CA VAL A 86 -2.11 -35.69 -1.60
C VAL A 86 -1.24 -35.19 -2.74
N LYS A 87 -1.07 -35.98 -3.80
CA LYS A 87 -0.21 -35.63 -4.93
C LYS A 87 -1.03 -35.48 -6.21
N TYR A 88 -0.79 -34.39 -6.92
CA TYR A 88 -1.25 -34.13 -8.29
C TYR A 88 -0.16 -34.55 -9.28
N GLU A 89 -0.51 -35.23 -10.37
CA GLU A 89 0.39 -35.48 -11.50
C GLU A 89 -0.16 -34.82 -12.77
N ASP A 90 0.64 -33.98 -13.43
CA ASP A 90 0.27 -33.30 -14.68
C ASP A 90 0.52 -34.17 -15.92
N LYS A 91 0.09 -33.70 -17.11
CA LYS A 91 0.30 -34.41 -18.40
C LYS A 91 1.78 -34.65 -18.75
N SER A 92 2.71 -33.94 -18.11
CA SER A 92 4.16 -34.15 -18.27
C SER A 92 4.73 -35.21 -17.33
N GLY A 93 3.87 -35.82 -16.50
CA GLY A 93 4.27 -36.79 -15.46
C GLY A 93 4.88 -36.12 -14.23
N LYS A 94 4.79 -34.79 -14.12
CA LYS A 94 5.35 -34.04 -12.99
C LYS A 94 4.38 -34.04 -11.83
N LYS A 95 4.91 -34.34 -10.64
CA LYS A 95 4.14 -34.48 -9.40
C LYS A 95 4.22 -33.22 -8.54
N TYR A 96 3.09 -32.80 -7.98
CA TYR A 96 2.93 -31.68 -7.08
C TYR A 96 2.29 -32.15 -5.77
N ASP A 97 2.76 -31.65 -4.64
CA ASP A 97 2.15 -31.91 -3.33
C ASP A 97 1.06 -30.88 -3.07
N LEU A 98 -0.19 -31.33 -3.04
CA LEU A 98 -1.36 -30.49 -2.82
C LEU A 98 -1.54 -30.11 -1.35
N ILE A 99 -0.76 -30.68 -0.43
CA ILE A 99 -0.69 -30.23 0.96
C ILE A 99 0.13 -28.92 1.06
N GLN A 100 0.83 -28.53 -0.01
CA GLN A 100 1.53 -27.25 -0.12
C GLN A 100 0.76 -26.26 -1.00
N PRO A 101 0.92 -24.94 -0.77
CA PRO A 101 0.34 -23.93 -1.64
C PRO A 101 0.80 -24.15 -3.09
N LEU A 102 -0.17 -24.24 -4.00
CA LEU A 102 0.10 -24.41 -5.42
C LEU A 102 0.58 -23.10 -6.06
N PRO A 103 1.52 -23.18 -7.02
CA PRO A 103 2.11 -22.00 -7.67
C PRO A 103 1.15 -21.28 -8.64
N GLU A 104 0.13 -21.96 -9.17
CA GLU A 104 -0.93 -21.40 -10.01
C GLU A 104 -2.24 -22.14 -9.71
N LYS A 105 -3.40 -21.53 -9.99
CA LYS A 105 -4.66 -22.29 -9.99
C LYS A 105 -4.48 -23.49 -10.92
N PRO A 106 -4.64 -24.74 -10.44
CA PRO A 106 -4.53 -25.89 -11.31
C PRO A 106 -5.64 -25.76 -12.36
N VAL A 107 -5.27 -25.54 -13.63
CA VAL A 107 -6.24 -25.48 -14.73
C VAL A 107 -6.87 -26.86 -14.85
N LEU A 108 -8.15 -26.97 -14.52
CA LEU A 108 -8.92 -28.20 -14.67
C LEU A 108 -9.08 -28.50 -16.16
N GLY A 109 -8.11 -29.21 -16.73
CA GLY A 109 -8.27 -29.91 -17.98
C GLY A 109 -8.66 -31.37 -17.75
N GLU A 110 -8.97 -32.06 -18.84
CA GLU A 110 -9.46 -33.46 -18.94
C GLU A 110 -8.63 -34.52 -18.19
N ASP A 111 -7.45 -34.17 -17.65
CA ASP A 111 -6.51 -35.10 -17.02
C ASP A 111 -5.98 -34.57 -15.67
N PHE A 112 -6.65 -34.91 -14.55
CA PHE A 112 -5.97 -34.94 -13.25
C PHE A 112 -6.06 -36.34 -12.68
N ASN A 113 -4.96 -36.75 -12.04
CA ASN A 113 -4.92 -37.92 -11.19
C ASN A 113 -4.51 -37.46 -9.78
N PHE A 114 -5.41 -37.63 -8.82
CA PHE A 114 -5.06 -37.51 -7.42
C PHE A 114 -4.54 -38.85 -6.94
N HIS A 115 -3.35 -38.82 -6.34
CA HIS A 115 -2.84 -39.92 -5.55
C HIS A 115 -3.00 -39.56 -4.08
N TYR A 116 -3.69 -40.41 -3.33
CA TYR A 116 -3.81 -40.30 -1.88
C TYR A 116 -3.69 -41.67 -1.24
N PHE A 117 -3.07 -41.69 -0.06
CA PHE A 117 -3.04 -42.87 0.79
C PHE A 117 -4.03 -42.65 1.93
N ILE A 118 -5.03 -43.54 2.02
CA ILE A 118 -5.81 -43.64 3.24
C ILE A 118 -5.08 -44.65 4.14
N LEU A 119 -4.50 -44.18 5.23
CA LEU A 119 -4.00 -45.06 6.27
C LEU A 119 -5.21 -45.64 7.00
N LYS A 120 -5.31 -46.96 6.98
CA LYS A 120 -6.18 -47.72 7.85
C LYS A 120 -5.33 -48.13 9.05
N ASP A 121 -5.74 -47.74 10.25
CA ASP A 121 -5.08 -48.25 11.46
C ASP A 121 -5.11 -49.79 11.46
N ASP A 122 -4.07 -50.45 11.98
CA ASP A 122 -3.98 -51.92 12.13
C ASP A 122 -5.01 -52.49 13.14
N LEU A 123 -5.93 -51.65 13.61
CA LEU A 123 -7.00 -52.04 14.51
C LEU A 123 -8.16 -52.67 13.71
N PRO A 124 -8.73 -53.79 14.19
CA PRO A 124 -9.89 -54.39 13.56
C PRO A 124 -11.06 -53.38 13.56
N VAL A 125 -11.59 -53.13 12.36
CA VAL A 125 -12.73 -52.23 12.17
C VAL A 125 -13.96 -52.89 12.79
N LEU A 126 -14.67 -52.15 13.64
CA LEU A 126 -15.94 -52.59 14.21
C LEU A 126 -17.02 -52.63 13.11
N GLU A 127 -17.86 -53.67 13.12
CA GLU A 127 -18.98 -53.85 12.19
C GLU A 127 -19.87 -52.59 12.14
N PRO A 128 -19.96 -51.89 11.00
CA PRO A 128 -20.66 -50.61 10.92
C PRO A 128 -22.16 -50.77 11.20
N PHE A 129 -22.74 -49.78 11.88
CA PHE A 129 -24.18 -49.75 12.12
C PHE A 129 -24.92 -49.19 10.90
N GLY A 130 -25.67 -50.03 10.21
CA GLY A 130 -26.49 -49.65 9.06
C GLY A 130 -25.98 -50.19 7.71
N PRO A 131 -26.57 -49.77 6.58
CA PRO A 131 -26.13 -50.21 5.26
C PRO A 131 -24.70 -49.76 4.97
N SER A 132 -23.98 -50.52 4.15
CA SER A 132 -22.66 -50.14 3.65
C SER A 132 -22.71 -48.74 3.04
N ARG A 133 -21.82 -47.85 3.48
CA ARG A 133 -21.71 -46.48 2.97
C ARG A 133 -20.50 -46.36 2.07
N GLU A 134 -20.68 -45.68 0.95
CA GLU A 134 -19.62 -45.45 -0.02
C GLU A 134 -18.82 -44.21 0.36
N LEU A 135 -17.49 -44.26 0.25
CA LEU A 135 -16.65 -43.08 0.34
C LEU A 135 -16.75 -42.28 -0.98
N VAL A 136 -16.85 -40.96 -0.85
CA VAL A 136 -17.02 -40.04 -1.97
C VAL A 136 -16.10 -38.84 -1.78
N PHE A 137 -15.42 -38.44 -2.86
CA PHE A 137 -14.82 -37.11 -2.95
C PHE A 137 -15.83 -36.14 -3.55
N ALA A 138 -16.00 -35.00 -2.91
CA ALA A 138 -16.75 -33.88 -3.47
C ALA A 138 -15.81 -32.76 -3.89
N LEU A 139 -15.98 -32.31 -5.13
CA LEU A 139 -15.27 -31.20 -5.72
C LEU A 139 -16.30 -30.13 -6.11
N GLY A 140 -16.46 -29.11 -5.26
CA GLY A 140 -17.62 -28.22 -5.36
C GLY A 140 -18.93 -29.00 -5.19
N ASP A 141 -19.81 -28.95 -6.21
CA ASP A 141 -21.12 -29.63 -6.22
C ASP A 141 -21.08 -31.03 -6.86
N GLN A 142 -19.92 -31.49 -7.35
CA GLN A 142 -19.79 -32.80 -7.99
C GLN A 142 -19.24 -33.84 -7.03
N GLU A 143 -19.86 -35.02 -7.03
CA GLU A 143 -19.47 -36.18 -6.22
C GLU A 143 -18.89 -37.29 -7.08
N VAL A 144 -17.72 -37.81 -6.68
CA VAL A 144 -17.08 -38.95 -7.33
C VAL A 144 -16.83 -40.06 -6.32
N LYS A 145 -17.22 -41.28 -6.68
CA LYS A 145 -17.04 -42.47 -5.83
C LYS A 145 -15.55 -42.83 -5.73
N VAL A 146 -15.15 -43.24 -4.52
CA VAL A 146 -13.80 -43.67 -4.20
C VAL A 146 -13.61 -45.15 -4.59
N GLU A 147 -12.69 -45.45 -5.52
CA GLU A 147 -12.34 -46.82 -5.95
C GLU A 147 -10.96 -47.25 -5.43
N TYR A 148 -10.90 -48.36 -4.68
CA TYR A 148 -9.68 -48.87 -4.03
C TYR A 148 -8.82 -49.70 -5.00
N ASP A 149 -7.56 -49.31 -5.19
CA ASP A 149 -6.54 -50.11 -5.90
C ASP A 149 -5.44 -50.52 -4.91
N GLU A 150 -5.36 -51.83 -4.64
CA GLU A 150 -4.50 -52.48 -3.64
C GLU A 150 -3.00 -52.14 -3.75
N CYS A 151 -2.54 -51.63 -4.89
CA CYS A 151 -1.10 -51.35 -5.09
C CYS A 151 -0.74 -49.85 -5.20
N LYS A 152 -1.70 -48.93 -5.36
CA LYS A 152 -1.39 -47.55 -5.81
C LYS A 152 -2.18 -46.43 -5.13
N GLY A 153 -2.93 -46.75 -4.08
CA GLY A 153 -3.92 -45.84 -3.52
C GLY A 153 -5.14 -45.74 -4.43
N PHE A 154 -6.11 -44.93 -4.06
CA PHE A 154 -7.33 -44.76 -4.84
C PHE A 154 -7.08 -43.78 -6.01
N LYS A 155 -7.77 -43.98 -7.14
CA LYS A 155 -7.67 -43.11 -8.32
C LYS A 155 -9.06 -42.62 -8.72
N PHE A 156 -9.14 -41.40 -9.24
CA PHE A 156 -10.29 -40.97 -10.03
C PHE A 156 -9.79 -40.35 -11.33
N ARG A 157 -10.61 -40.44 -12.39
CA ARG A 157 -10.37 -39.79 -13.67
C ARG A 157 -11.37 -38.65 -13.83
N LEU A 158 -10.91 -37.50 -14.33
CA LEU A 158 -11.71 -36.29 -14.50
C LEU A 158 -12.65 -36.29 -15.71
N GLU A 159 -12.81 -37.43 -16.39
CA GLU A 159 -13.63 -37.60 -17.59
C GLU A 159 -15.12 -37.19 -17.37
N ASP A 160 -15.57 -37.04 -16.11
CA ASP A 160 -16.93 -36.63 -15.73
C ASP A 160 -17.09 -35.14 -15.32
N LEU A 161 -16.01 -34.33 -15.32
CA LEU A 161 -15.99 -32.97 -14.74
C LEU A 161 -15.85 -31.82 -15.76
N ASP A 162 -16.10 -32.09 -17.05
CA ASP A 162 -16.04 -31.14 -18.18
C ASP A 162 -16.87 -29.84 -18.04
N LYS A 163 -17.58 -29.68 -16.91
CA LYS A 163 -18.47 -28.55 -16.61
C LYS A 163 -18.04 -27.73 -15.39
N ILE A 164 -16.96 -28.08 -14.70
CA ILE A 164 -16.47 -27.32 -13.54
C ILE A 164 -15.42 -26.31 -14.00
N PHE A 165 -15.69 -25.03 -13.82
CA PHE A 165 -14.67 -24.00 -14.02
C PHE A 165 -13.72 -23.95 -12.82
N THR A 166 -12.46 -23.60 -13.07
CA THR A 166 -11.44 -23.50 -12.02
C THR A 166 -11.76 -22.41 -10.98
N GLU A 167 -12.70 -21.51 -11.30
CA GLU A 167 -13.24 -20.54 -10.34
C GLU A 167 -14.28 -21.11 -9.36
N ASP A 168 -14.94 -22.22 -9.70
CA ASP A 168 -16.03 -22.82 -8.90
C ASP A 168 -15.51 -23.78 -7.82
N ILE A 169 -14.23 -24.13 -7.90
CA ILE A 169 -13.59 -25.03 -6.96
C ILE A 169 -13.10 -24.26 -5.73
N LEU A 170 -13.93 -24.23 -4.69
CA LEU A 170 -13.59 -23.63 -3.40
C LEU A 170 -12.94 -24.64 -2.44
N ALA A 171 -13.35 -25.91 -2.50
CA ALA A 171 -12.87 -26.95 -1.60
C ALA A 171 -12.98 -28.37 -2.19
N LEU A 172 -12.06 -29.26 -1.81
CA LEU A 172 -12.09 -30.70 -2.05
C LEU A 172 -12.42 -31.38 -0.71
N ARG A 173 -13.47 -32.20 -0.68
CA ARG A 173 -13.95 -32.87 0.54
C ARG A 173 -13.96 -34.37 0.36
N LEU A 174 -13.72 -35.10 1.45
CA LEU A 174 -13.94 -36.55 1.54
C LEU A 174 -15.01 -36.81 2.61
N TYR A 175 -16.04 -37.57 2.27
CA TYR A 175 -17.07 -38.01 3.22
C TYR A 175 -17.69 -39.34 2.80
N GLN A 176 -18.58 -39.87 3.64
CA GLN A 176 -19.40 -41.03 3.30
C GLN A 176 -20.75 -40.56 2.75
N ARG A 177 -21.17 -41.11 1.62
CA ARG A 177 -22.49 -40.83 1.04
C ARG A 177 -23.60 -41.20 2.02
N GLY A 178 -24.54 -40.28 2.24
CA GLY A 178 -25.57 -40.35 3.28
C GLY A 178 -25.14 -39.82 4.66
N ASP A 179 -23.91 -39.31 4.79
CA ASP A 179 -23.39 -38.60 5.97
C ASP A 179 -22.53 -37.40 5.54
N GLU A 180 -23.03 -36.60 4.60
CA GLU A 180 -22.32 -35.48 3.94
C GLU A 180 -21.93 -34.37 4.93
N VAL A 181 -22.65 -34.26 6.03
CA VAL A 181 -22.35 -33.37 7.16
C VAL A 181 -21.15 -33.82 7.98
N ASN A 182 -20.69 -35.06 7.81
CA ASN A 182 -19.52 -35.63 8.47
C ASN A 182 -18.33 -35.68 7.48
N VAL A 183 -17.77 -34.49 7.21
CA VAL A 183 -16.60 -34.35 6.36
C VAL A 183 -15.38 -34.95 7.07
N LEU A 184 -14.85 -36.03 6.51
CA LEU A 184 -13.67 -36.74 7.01
C LEU A 184 -12.39 -35.94 6.74
N TRP A 185 -12.34 -35.22 5.63
CA TRP A 185 -11.22 -34.36 5.24
C TRP A 185 -11.69 -33.25 4.30
N GLU A 186 -11.13 -32.03 4.43
CA GLU A 186 -11.41 -30.88 3.56
C GLU A 186 -10.10 -30.16 3.20
N TYR A 187 -9.92 -29.82 1.93
CA TYR A 187 -8.86 -28.94 1.43
C TYR A 187 -9.47 -27.72 0.77
N ILE A 188 -9.06 -26.53 1.21
CA ILE A 188 -9.53 -25.25 0.68
C ILE A 188 -8.36 -24.58 -0.05
N TRP A 189 -8.57 -24.19 -1.31
CA TRP A 189 -7.56 -23.44 -2.06
C TRP A 189 -7.41 -22.04 -1.44
N ALA A 190 -6.24 -21.77 -0.85
CA ALA A 190 -5.91 -20.45 -0.31
C ALA A 190 -5.06 -19.67 -1.31
N GLU A 191 -5.57 -18.52 -1.75
CA GLU A 191 -4.84 -17.59 -2.60
C GLU A 191 -3.74 -16.89 -1.81
N ILE A 192 -2.51 -16.90 -2.35
CA ILE A 192 -1.42 -16.11 -1.77
C ILE A 192 -1.68 -14.64 -2.08
N SER A 193 -1.80 -13.83 -1.03
CA SER A 193 -2.10 -12.40 -1.14
C SER A 193 -1.26 -11.58 -0.19
N VAL A 194 -1.13 -10.27 -0.46
CA VAL A 194 -0.42 -9.34 0.42
C VAL A 194 -1.40 -8.76 1.45
N GLU A 195 -1.00 -8.74 2.72
CA GLU A 195 -1.60 -7.89 3.75
C GLU A 195 -0.68 -6.70 3.99
N LEU A 196 -1.07 -5.52 3.48
CA LEU A 196 -0.40 -4.25 3.78
C LEU A 196 -1.04 -3.59 5.00
N LYS A 197 -0.21 -3.11 5.93
CA LYS A 197 -0.64 -2.29 7.06
C LYS A 197 0.04 -0.93 7.05
N ASP A 198 -0.69 0.11 7.43
CA ASP A 198 -0.21 1.45 7.74
C ASP A 198 -0.48 1.72 9.21
N LYS A 199 0.56 1.97 10.01
CA LYS A 199 0.45 2.15 11.48
C LYS A 199 -0.34 1.00 12.15
N GLY A 200 -0.17 -0.22 11.65
CA GLY A 200 -0.83 -1.44 12.12
C GLY A 200 -2.26 -1.69 11.58
N VAL A 201 -2.84 -0.74 10.84
CA VAL A 201 -4.19 -0.85 10.27
C VAL A 201 -4.12 -1.38 8.83
N ILE A 202 -4.96 -2.36 8.51
CA ILE A 202 -4.99 -2.98 7.17
C ILE A 202 -5.43 -1.96 6.11
N VAL A 203 -4.62 -1.84 5.07
CA VAL A 203 -4.79 -0.93 3.94
C VAL A 203 -5.55 -1.67 2.83
N LYS A 204 -6.86 -1.47 2.69
CA LYS A 204 -7.70 -2.32 1.81
C LYS A 204 -7.45 -2.07 0.31
N PRO A 205 -7.31 -3.13 -0.53
CA PRO A 205 -6.92 -3.03 -1.94
C PRO A 205 -7.93 -2.35 -2.88
N SER A 206 -9.20 -2.17 -2.48
CA SER A 206 -10.20 -1.59 -3.37
C SER A 206 -9.94 -0.12 -3.71
N TYR A 207 -9.45 0.69 -2.75
CA TYR A 207 -8.92 2.06 -2.98
C TYR A 207 -8.01 2.53 -1.83
N PRO A 208 -6.84 1.92 -1.60
CA PRO A 208 -6.03 2.25 -0.45
C PRO A 208 -5.19 3.51 -0.69
N TYR A 209 -5.52 4.56 0.03
CA TYR A 209 -4.65 5.72 0.20
C TYR A 209 -3.90 5.60 1.51
N THR A 210 -2.61 5.85 1.47
CA THR A 210 -1.79 6.16 2.64
C THR A 210 -1.20 7.56 2.45
N PHE A 211 -0.78 8.19 3.53
CA PHE A 211 -0.44 9.60 3.52
C PHE A 211 0.94 9.86 4.12
N ILE A 212 1.71 10.70 3.44
CA ILE A 212 2.84 11.42 4.01
C ILE A 212 2.26 12.35 5.08
N ASP A 213 2.86 12.32 6.26
CA ASP A 213 2.40 13.09 7.41
C ASP A 213 2.62 14.61 7.25
N THR A 214 1.94 15.43 8.06
CA THR A 214 2.04 16.91 8.01
C THR A 214 3.44 17.42 8.33
N PHE A 215 4.15 16.73 9.21
CA PHE A 215 5.60 16.78 9.29
C PHE A 215 6.12 15.71 8.32
N PRO A 216 6.80 16.10 7.23
CA PRO A 216 6.94 15.26 6.04
C PRO A 216 7.72 14.00 6.41
N SER A 217 6.97 12.90 6.54
CA SER A 217 7.47 11.59 6.93
C SER A 217 6.66 10.54 6.18
N MET A 218 7.34 9.53 5.65
CA MET A 218 6.69 8.43 4.94
C MET A 218 5.80 7.63 5.90
N PRO A 219 4.66 7.11 5.40
CA PRO A 219 3.78 6.28 6.21
C PRO A 219 4.49 5.03 6.73
N SER A 220 4.07 4.56 7.91
CA SER A 220 4.68 3.41 8.58
C SER A 220 4.09 2.11 8.04
N LEU A 221 4.58 1.75 6.85
CA LEU A 221 4.07 0.63 6.07
C LEU A 221 4.78 -0.68 6.39
N THR A 222 3.99 -1.75 6.56
CA THR A 222 4.51 -3.12 6.66
C THR A 222 3.71 -4.07 5.77
N ALA A 223 4.37 -4.95 5.04
CA ALA A 223 3.74 -5.95 4.18
C ALA A 223 4.09 -7.37 4.61
N ILE A 224 3.14 -8.29 4.54
CA ILE A 224 3.38 -9.73 4.72
C ILE A 224 2.49 -10.51 3.76
N LEU A 225 2.94 -11.68 3.29
CA LEU A 225 2.09 -12.58 2.52
C LEU A 225 1.14 -13.34 3.43
N LYS A 226 -0.03 -13.71 2.93
CA LYS A 226 -1.03 -14.60 3.54
C LYS A 226 -1.31 -15.77 2.58
N PRO A 227 -1.80 -16.93 3.05
CA PRO A 227 -2.11 -17.29 4.44
C PRO A 227 -0.88 -17.63 5.27
N GLU A 228 -0.95 -17.44 6.59
CA GLU A 228 0.15 -17.76 7.53
C GLU A 228 0.60 -19.24 7.44
N GLY A 229 1.83 -19.52 7.86
CA GLY A 229 2.37 -20.89 7.90
C GLY A 229 3.14 -21.34 6.66
N LEU A 230 3.38 -20.47 5.67
CA LEU A 230 4.27 -20.79 4.56
C LEU A 230 5.75 -20.83 5.01
N SER A 231 6.60 -21.47 4.21
CA SER A 231 8.03 -21.62 4.47
C SER A 231 8.90 -21.09 3.34
N GLY A 232 10.14 -20.73 3.64
CA GLY A 232 11.09 -20.16 2.67
C GLY A 232 11.07 -18.64 2.63
N ASP A 233 11.73 -18.09 1.62
CA ASP A 233 11.96 -16.65 1.49
C ASP A 233 11.04 -16.01 0.47
N VAL A 234 10.70 -14.74 0.74
CA VAL A 234 9.95 -13.87 -0.14
C VAL A 234 10.86 -12.73 -0.57
N SER A 235 10.94 -12.50 -1.87
CA SER A 235 11.56 -11.33 -2.46
C SER A 235 10.52 -10.23 -2.58
N TRP A 236 10.82 -9.05 -2.07
CA TRP A 236 9.94 -7.90 -2.02
C TRP A 236 10.55 -6.69 -2.72
N GLU A 237 9.74 -5.98 -3.50
CA GLU A 237 10.10 -4.71 -4.09
C GLU A 237 8.86 -3.79 -4.12
N LEU A 238 9.08 -2.49 -3.98
CA LEU A 238 8.04 -1.47 -4.06
C LEU A 238 8.38 -0.55 -5.22
N LYS A 239 7.50 -0.50 -6.21
CA LYS A 239 7.58 0.46 -7.31
C LYS A 239 6.69 1.67 -6.99
N VAL A 240 7.23 2.88 -7.04
CA VAL A 240 6.46 4.13 -6.90
C VAL A 240 6.55 4.94 -8.18
N GLU A 241 5.41 5.23 -8.78
CA GLU A 241 5.26 6.00 -10.01
C GLU A 241 4.42 7.25 -9.76
N TYR A 242 4.91 8.42 -10.19
CA TYR A 242 4.09 9.65 -10.22
C TYR A 242 4.03 10.20 -11.63
N ARG A 243 2.80 10.40 -12.13
CA ARG A 243 2.56 10.85 -13.50
C ARG A 243 1.63 12.05 -13.52
N ARG A 244 2.11 13.16 -14.07
CA ARG A 244 1.30 14.31 -14.48
C ARG A 244 1.81 14.87 -15.79
N GLN A 245 1.08 15.80 -16.41
CA GLN A 245 1.52 16.44 -17.65
C GLN A 245 2.99 16.92 -17.54
N ASN A 246 3.82 16.47 -18.48
CA ASN A 246 5.28 16.69 -18.56
C ASN A 246 6.15 16.04 -17.44
N ARG A 247 5.59 15.16 -16.61
CA ARG A 247 6.32 14.48 -15.53
C ARG A 247 6.03 12.99 -15.46
N LYS A 248 7.09 12.19 -15.32
CA LYS A 248 7.01 10.73 -15.19
C LYS A 248 8.14 10.26 -14.29
N ASP A 249 7.86 10.23 -13.00
CA ASP A 249 8.81 9.80 -11.98
C ASP A 249 8.59 8.31 -11.70
N ILE A 250 9.66 7.52 -11.69
CA ILE A 250 9.60 6.09 -11.33
C ILE A 250 10.77 5.79 -10.37
N ALA A 251 10.50 5.07 -9.29
CA ALA A 251 11.53 4.52 -8.42
C ALA A 251 11.14 3.13 -7.91
N PHE A 252 12.17 2.37 -7.55
CA PHE A 252 12.06 1.05 -6.95
C PHE A 252 12.72 1.06 -5.60
N TYR A 253 12.14 0.31 -4.66
CA TYR A 253 12.65 0.19 -3.32
C TYR A 253 12.64 -1.26 -2.82
N PRO A 254 13.66 -1.70 -2.06
CA PRO A 254 14.84 -0.93 -1.65
C PRO A 254 15.71 -0.48 -2.82
N ARG A 255 16.44 0.63 -2.65
CA ARG A 255 17.31 1.20 -3.71
C ARG A 255 18.43 0.24 -4.13
N SER A 256 18.81 -0.67 -3.23
CA SER A 256 19.82 -1.71 -3.45
C SER A 256 19.30 -2.94 -4.22
N GLY A 257 18.01 -2.96 -4.61
CA GLY A 257 17.33 -4.12 -5.16
C GLY A 257 16.42 -4.81 -4.16
N PRO A 258 15.74 -5.89 -4.57
CA PRO A 258 14.67 -6.52 -3.78
C PRO A 258 15.12 -6.98 -2.39
N ALA A 259 14.29 -6.75 -1.37
CA ALA A 259 14.49 -7.28 -0.04
C ALA A 259 14.14 -8.78 -0.02
N ILE A 260 15.06 -9.62 0.48
CA ILE A 260 14.80 -11.06 0.65
C ILE A 260 14.60 -11.31 2.14
N LEU A 261 13.40 -11.75 2.52
CA LEU A 261 13.03 -11.98 3.90
C LEU A 261 12.34 -13.34 4.05
N PRO A 262 12.53 -14.05 5.18
CA PRO A 262 11.73 -15.23 5.48
C PRO A 262 10.24 -14.89 5.46
N TYR A 263 9.41 -15.79 4.96
CA TYR A 263 7.98 -15.58 4.76
C TYR A 263 7.23 -15.07 6.01
N ASN A 264 7.63 -15.54 7.20
CA ASN A 264 7.00 -15.19 8.47
C ASN A 264 7.46 -13.84 9.04
N ILE A 265 8.35 -13.12 8.35
CA ILE A 265 8.85 -11.82 8.75
C ILE A 265 8.16 -10.74 7.90
N PRO A 266 7.40 -9.83 8.52
CA PRO A 266 6.86 -8.67 7.82
C PRO A 266 7.98 -7.81 7.23
N TRP A 267 7.81 -7.39 5.98
CA TRP A 267 8.67 -6.41 5.35
C TRP A 267 8.33 -5.01 5.85
N ASP A 268 9.26 -4.39 6.58
CA ASP A 268 9.15 -3.00 7.06
C ASP A 268 9.56 -2.00 5.98
N ILE A 269 8.57 -1.60 5.18
CA ILE A 269 8.72 -0.61 4.10
C ILE A 269 9.01 0.78 4.69
N GLY A 270 8.40 1.12 5.83
CA GLY A 270 8.59 2.42 6.48
C GLY A 270 10.04 2.64 6.92
N LYS A 271 10.70 1.62 7.45
CA LYS A 271 12.12 1.67 7.85
C LYS A 271 13.03 2.00 6.67
N MET A 272 12.79 1.38 5.52
CA MET A 272 13.59 1.58 4.32
C MET A 272 13.58 3.04 3.83
N PHE A 273 12.43 3.72 3.88
CA PHE A 273 12.37 5.16 3.56
C PHE A 273 13.13 6.03 4.57
N LYS A 274 13.10 5.66 5.86
CA LYS A 274 13.86 6.36 6.90
C LYS A 274 15.38 6.19 6.75
N GLU A 275 15.84 5.03 6.29
CA GLU A 275 17.27 4.75 6.09
C GLU A 275 17.90 5.63 4.99
N VAL A 276 17.12 6.04 4.00
CA VAL A 276 17.57 6.92 2.90
C VAL A 276 17.06 8.36 3.01
N ASP A 277 16.32 8.68 4.08
CA ASP A 277 15.66 9.98 4.31
C ASP A 277 14.90 10.51 3.08
N GLU A 278 14.17 9.62 2.38
CA GLU A 278 13.47 9.95 1.14
C GLU A 278 11.96 10.02 1.35
N ILE A 279 11.34 11.11 0.88
CA ILE A 279 9.90 11.33 0.84
C ILE A 279 9.41 11.17 -0.60
N ARG A 280 8.40 10.33 -0.79
CA ARG A 280 7.85 10.07 -2.13
C ARG A 280 6.37 9.72 -2.11
N GLY A 281 5.64 10.28 -3.06
CA GLY A 281 4.25 9.91 -3.32
C GLY A 281 4.03 9.44 -4.75
N GLY A 282 2.81 8.96 -5.02
CA GLY A 282 2.38 8.46 -6.32
C GLY A 282 1.61 7.14 -6.21
N LYS A 283 1.41 6.49 -7.36
CA LYS A 283 0.94 5.11 -7.46
C LYS A 283 2.04 4.17 -6.99
N ALA A 284 1.74 3.38 -5.97
CA ALA A 284 2.65 2.41 -5.38
C ALA A 284 2.19 0.97 -5.70
N THR A 285 3.11 0.13 -6.15
CA THR A 285 2.86 -1.28 -6.48
C THR A 285 3.83 -2.15 -5.69
N ILE A 286 3.31 -3.06 -4.88
CA ILE A 286 4.11 -4.09 -4.23
C ILE A 286 4.32 -5.22 -5.23
N ILE A 287 5.58 -5.51 -5.51
CA ILE A 287 6.04 -6.61 -6.33
C ILE A 287 6.60 -7.65 -5.38
N TRP A 288 6.11 -8.88 -5.44
CA TRP A 288 6.65 -9.96 -4.63
C TRP A 288 6.94 -11.19 -5.47
N LYS A 289 7.99 -11.94 -5.07
CA LYS A 289 8.31 -13.25 -5.61
C LYS A 289 8.45 -14.25 -4.49
N TYR A 290 7.79 -15.39 -4.64
CA TYR A 290 7.84 -16.49 -3.69
C TYR A 290 7.87 -17.80 -4.46
N LYS A 291 8.92 -18.61 -4.26
CA LYS A 291 9.19 -19.80 -5.09
C LYS A 291 9.18 -19.43 -6.58
N ASN A 292 8.28 -20.03 -7.38
CA ASN A 292 8.14 -19.76 -8.81
C ASN A 292 7.06 -18.72 -9.14
N MET A 293 6.46 -18.09 -8.13
CA MET A 293 5.38 -17.10 -8.30
C MET A 293 5.95 -15.69 -8.31
N THR A 294 5.32 -14.83 -9.10
CA THR A 294 5.54 -13.38 -9.08
C THR A 294 4.18 -12.69 -9.22
N SER A 295 3.92 -11.64 -8.45
CA SER A 295 2.69 -10.84 -8.58
C SER A 295 3.00 -9.35 -8.38
N GLU A 296 2.22 -8.53 -9.08
CA GLU A 296 2.24 -7.06 -9.04
C GLU A 296 0.83 -6.50 -8.75
N ASP A 297 -0.08 -7.33 -8.21
CA ASP A 297 -1.51 -7.01 -8.16
C ASP A 297 -1.87 -6.08 -6.99
N TYR A 298 -0.95 -5.91 -6.03
CA TYR A 298 -1.19 -5.06 -4.88
C TYR A 298 -0.81 -3.60 -5.16
N VAL A 299 -1.81 -2.82 -5.55
CA VAL A 299 -1.67 -1.39 -5.89
C VAL A 299 -2.31 -0.52 -4.82
N PHE A 300 -1.60 0.52 -4.40
CA PHE A 300 -2.08 1.56 -3.49
C PHE A 300 -1.54 2.93 -3.91
N TYR A 301 -1.95 3.99 -3.22
CA TYR A 301 -1.52 5.36 -3.53
C TYR A 301 -0.97 6.05 -2.29
N ILE A 302 0.23 6.60 -2.44
CA ILE A 302 0.87 7.44 -1.44
C ILE A 302 0.54 8.90 -1.79
N ARG A 303 -0.13 9.60 -0.89
CA ARG A 303 -0.60 10.98 -1.04
C ARG A 303 0.02 11.88 0.03
N GLY A 304 -0.11 13.19 -0.10
CA GLY A 304 0.50 14.13 0.84
C GLY A 304 -0.53 14.89 1.68
N ASN A 305 -0.28 14.99 2.99
CA ASN A 305 -0.99 15.94 3.84
C ASN A 305 -0.23 17.28 3.87
N ASN A 306 -0.98 18.38 3.84
CA ASN A 306 -0.39 19.71 3.98
C ASN A 306 0.07 19.95 5.43
N PRO A 307 1.17 20.70 5.63
CA PRO A 307 1.52 21.18 6.97
C PRO A 307 0.47 22.14 7.50
N THR A 308 0.49 22.34 8.81
CA THR A 308 -0.16 23.51 9.42
C THR A 308 0.66 24.77 9.13
N TRP A 309 0.01 25.92 9.07
CA TRP A 309 0.72 27.19 8.83
C TRP A 309 1.79 27.47 9.91
N ASN A 310 1.48 27.17 11.17
CA ASN A 310 2.42 27.26 12.29
C ASN A 310 3.70 26.42 12.09
N GLU A 311 3.63 25.27 11.42
CA GLU A 311 4.84 24.49 11.08
C GLU A 311 5.68 25.16 9.99
N VAL A 312 5.03 25.81 9.03
CA VAL A 312 5.70 26.60 7.98
C VAL A 312 6.38 27.81 8.58
N GLU A 313 5.70 28.56 9.45
CA GLU A 313 6.28 29.72 10.14
C GLU A 313 7.50 29.33 10.97
N LYS A 314 7.42 28.25 11.75
CA LYS A 314 8.58 27.74 12.48
C LYS A 314 9.76 27.39 11.57
N LEU A 315 9.50 26.84 10.37
CA LEU A 315 10.58 26.58 9.41
C LEU A 315 11.21 27.89 8.92
N LEU A 316 10.38 28.88 8.58
CA LEU A 316 10.80 30.19 8.11
C LEU A 316 11.57 30.97 9.18
N ASP A 317 11.09 30.99 10.43
CA ASP A 317 11.75 31.64 11.56
C ASP A 317 13.13 31.03 11.85
N ASN A 318 13.23 29.70 11.80
CA ASN A 318 14.52 29.01 11.93
C ASN A 318 15.44 29.23 10.71
N SER A 319 14.88 29.73 9.61
CA SER A 319 15.56 30.09 8.38
C SER A 319 15.82 31.61 8.27
N ALA A 320 15.56 32.39 9.32
CA ALA A 320 15.60 33.85 9.29
C ALA A 320 16.98 34.45 8.94
N ASN A 321 18.06 33.67 9.03
CA ASN A 321 19.42 34.14 8.70
C ASN A 321 19.76 34.08 7.19
N PHE A 322 18.82 33.70 6.31
CA PHE A 322 19.16 33.39 4.92
C PHE A 322 18.92 34.52 3.91
N VAL A 323 18.14 35.56 4.22
CA VAL A 323 17.82 36.68 3.31
C VAL A 323 17.68 38.00 4.06
N GLU A 324 17.95 39.13 3.40
CA GLU A 324 17.70 40.48 3.96
C GLU A 324 16.23 40.93 3.82
N LEU A 325 15.44 40.20 3.04
CA LEU A 325 14.00 40.45 2.88
C LEU A 325 13.25 40.21 4.19
N ASP A 326 12.33 41.11 4.55
CA ASP A 326 11.44 40.94 5.70
C ASP A 326 10.77 39.55 5.67
N LEU A 327 10.84 38.83 6.78
CA LEU A 327 10.32 37.48 6.89
C LEU A 327 8.80 37.43 6.67
N ASP A 328 8.08 38.48 7.06
CA ASP A 328 6.64 38.56 6.84
C ASP A 328 6.31 38.79 5.36
N LEU A 329 7.19 39.45 4.59
CA LEU A 329 7.10 39.48 3.13
C LEU A 329 7.34 38.09 2.52
N VAL A 330 8.32 37.33 3.05
CA VAL A 330 8.54 35.93 2.61
C VAL A 330 7.32 35.06 2.88
N LYS A 331 6.71 35.18 4.07
CA LYS A 331 5.46 34.47 4.41
C LYS A 331 4.31 34.85 3.46
N ALA A 332 4.17 36.14 3.12
CA ALA A 332 3.18 36.60 2.15
C ALA A 332 3.41 36.00 0.76
N MET A 333 4.67 35.91 0.30
CA MET A 333 5.02 35.22 -0.95
C MET A 333 4.61 33.74 -0.91
N VAL A 334 4.93 33.01 0.15
CA VAL A 334 4.58 31.57 0.33
C VAL A 334 3.05 31.37 0.23
N LYS A 335 2.26 32.22 0.91
CA LYS A 335 0.79 32.16 0.85
C LYS A 335 0.27 32.48 -0.55
N LEU A 336 0.84 33.48 -1.23
CA LEU A 336 0.40 33.89 -2.56
C LEU A 336 0.68 32.81 -3.61
N GLU A 337 1.89 32.22 -3.60
CA GLU A 337 2.34 31.26 -4.60
C GLU A 337 1.44 30.02 -4.67
N SER A 338 1.05 29.49 -3.52
CA SER A 338 0.28 28.24 -3.43
C SER A 338 -1.19 28.42 -3.04
N ASN A 339 -1.73 29.64 -3.23
CA ASN A 339 -3.12 29.99 -2.92
C ASN A 339 -3.53 29.53 -1.50
N GLY A 340 -2.79 29.98 -0.50
CA GLY A 340 -3.02 29.67 0.92
C GLY A 340 -2.00 28.76 1.57
N GLY A 341 -0.78 28.63 1.02
CA GLY A 341 0.30 27.89 1.69
C GLY A 341 0.16 26.36 1.57
N THR A 342 -0.32 25.86 0.42
CA THR A 342 -0.58 24.42 0.22
C THR A 342 0.47 23.76 -0.66
N GLN A 343 1.16 22.75 -0.12
CA GLN A 343 2.05 21.88 -0.89
C GLN A 343 1.26 20.91 -1.78
N PHE A 344 0.13 20.42 -1.30
CA PHE A 344 -0.71 19.43 -1.95
C PHE A 344 -2.12 19.98 -2.20
N ASN A 345 -2.74 19.59 -3.31
CA ASN A 345 -4.07 20.07 -3.67
C ASN A 345 -5.12 19.67 -2.62
N VAL A 346 -5.79 20.66 -2.03
CA VAL A 346 -6.92 20.44 -1.10
C VAL A 346 -8.23 20.15 -1.85
N ALA A 347 -8.36 20.68 -3.07
CA ALA A 347 -9.50 20.49 -3.96
C ALA A 347 -9.23 19.40 -5.01
N GLY A 348 -10.30 18.93 -5.67
CA GLY A 348 -10.24 17.87 -6.69
C GLY A 348 -10.80 16.54 -6.18
N LYS A 349 -10.67 15.50 -7.00
CA LYS A 349 -11.13 14.14 -6.68
C LYS A 349 -9.96 13.26 -6.24
N LEU A 350 -10.26 12.27 -5.41
CA LEU A 350 -9.38 11.14 -5.16
C LEU A 350 -9.66 10.06 -6.21
N GLY A 351 -8.60 9.43 -6.70
CA GLY A 351 -8.71 8.37 -7.70
C GLY A 351 -7.35 7.92 -8.20
N SER A 352 -7.37 6.99 -9.16
CA SER A 352 -6.20 6.33 -9.74
C SER A 352 -5.52 7.13 -10.85
N ASP A 353 -6.30 7.90 -11.62
CA ASP A 353 -5.79 8.79 -12.66
C ASP A 353 -5.25 10.06 -12.00
N GLU A 354 -3.94 10.15 -11.78
CA GLU A 354 -3.29 11.27 -11.08
C GLU A 354 -3.35 12.60 -11.85
N GLU A 355 -3.64 12.57 -13.14
CA GLU A 355 -3.82 13.78 -13.93
C GLU A 355 -5.19 14.41 -13.68
N LYS A 356 -6.22 13.58 -13.46
CA LYS A 356 -7.61 14.02 -13.21
C LYS A 356 -7.98 14.06 -11.72
N ASN A 357 -7.38 13.20 -10.91
CA ASN A 357 -7.66 13.01 -9.49
C ASN A 357 -6.52 13.56 -8.64
N ILE A 358 -6.46 14.89 -8.62
CA ILE A 358 -5.33 15.63 -8.08
C ILE A 358 -5.38 15.84 -6.57
N LYS A 359 -6.45 15.44 -5.88
CA LYS A 359 -6.57 15.70 -4.44
C LYS A 359 -5.42 15.00 -3.70
N TYR A 360 -4.73 15.74 -2.84
CA TYR A 360 -3.53 15.31 -2.11
C TYR A 360 -2.33 14.90 -3.00
N THR A 361 -2.30 15.32 -4.27
CA THR A 361 -1.09 15.32 -5.09
C THR A 361 -0.44 16.71 -5.03
N PRO A 362 0.85 16.85 -5.35
CA PRO A 362 1.55 18.13 -5.35
C PRO A 362 0.78 19.21 -6.11
N ASN A 363 0.64 20.37 -5.46
CA ASN A 363 0.04 21.55 -6.05
C ASN A 363 0.88 22.00 -7.25
N ARG A 364 0.21 22.40 -8.31
CA ARG A 364 0.84 22.85 -9.56
C ARG A 364 0.16 24.12 -10.02
N GLY A 365 0.96 25.15 -10.28
CA GLY A 365 0.48 26.41 -10.84
C GLY A 365 -0.15 26.21 -12.21
N HIS A 366 -1.06 27.10 -12.60
CA HIS A 366 -1.63 27.09 -13.95
C HIS A 366 -0.79 27.96 -14.87
N VAL A 367 -0.16 27.37 -15.89
CA VAL A 367 0.45 28.13 -16.98
C VAL A 367 -0.49 28.13 -18.17
N PRO A 368 -1.09 29.29 -18.53
CA PRO A 368 -1.82 29.43 -19.77
C PRO A 368 -0.81 29.44 -20.90
N ASN A 369 -0.91 28.46 -21.80
CA ASN A 369 -0.02 28.16 -22.93
C ASN A 369 1.10 27.17 -22.60
N ASN A 370 1.32 26.22 -23.51
CA ASN A 370 2.17 25.02 -23.48
C ASN A 370 3.67 25.21 -23.15
N ASN A 371 4.07 26.25 -22.40
CA ASN A 371 5.41 26.40 -21.89
C ASN A 371 5.67 25.40 -20.75
N LYS A 372 6.94 24.97 -20.69
CA LYS A 372 7.42 23.88 -19.83
C LYS A 372 7.68 24.31 -18.38
N ASP A 373 7.41 25.56 -18.03
CA ASP A 373 7.80 26.14 -16.74
C ASP A 373 6.65 26.07 -15.73
N TRP A 374 6.33 24.86 -15.26
CA TRP A 374 5.30 24.66 -14.25
C TRP A 374 5.90 24.80 -12.85
N GLY A 375 5.34 25.70 -12.05
CA GLY A 375 5.64 25.81 -10.63
C GLY A 375 5.00 24.67 -9.84
N TRP A 376 5.75 24.09 -8.91
CA TRP A 376 5.29 23.00 -8.05
C TRP A 376 5.40 23.32 -6.55
N GLY A 377 4.39 22.86 -5.80
CA GLY A 377 4.36 22.92 -4.35
C GLY A 377 4.08 24.31 -3.79
N MET A 378 4.50 24.53 -2.55
CA MET A 378 4.19 25.72 -1.78
C MET A 378 4.82 26.99 -2.35
N MET A 379 6.05 26.88 -2.84
CA MET A 379 6.84 27.97 -3.42
C MET A 379 6.79 28.02 -4.95
N GLN A 380 5.97 27.16 -5.58
CA GLN A 380 5.80 27.11 -7.03
C GLN A 380 7.12 27.02 -7.80
N ILE A 381 8.01 26.14 -7.36
CA ILE A 381 9.35 26.02 -7.94
C ILE A 381 9.27 25.37 -9.31
N ASN A 382 9.89 26.03 -10.30
CA ASN A 382 9.91 25.58 -11.68
C ASN A 382 10.68 24.26 -11.82
N ASP A 383 9.95 23.27 -12.35
CA ASP A 383 10.40 22.00 -12.93
C ASP A 383 11.67 21.32 -12.38
N PRO A 384 11.56 20.41 -11.38
CA PRO A 384 12.62 19.44 -11.05
C PRO A 384 12.79 18.32 -12.11
N VAL A 385 12.19 18.42 -13.30
CA VAL A 385 12.10 17.34 -14.31
C VAL A 385 13.46 16.90 -14.89
N GLY A 386 14.52 17.66 -14.69
CA GLY A 386 15.88 17.27 -15.09
C GLY A 386 16.59 16.31 -14.13
N ASP A 387 16.14 16.22 -12.87
CA ASP A 387 16.70 15.30 -11.90
C ASP A 387 15.60 14.38 -11.33
N PRO A 388 15.45 13.14 -11.83
CA PRO A 388 14.48 12.18 -11.31
C PRO A 388 14.70 11.82 -9.83
N ASN A 389 15.79 12.29 -9.21
CA ASN A 389 16.04 12.19 -7.77
C ASN A 389 15.35 13.29 -6.96
N ASN A 390 14.90 14.40 -7.56
CA ASN A 390 14.27 15.47 -6.79
C ASN A 390 12.73 15.30 -6.64
N ALA A 391 12.30 14.05 -6.53
CA ALA A 391 10.97 13.73 -5.99
C ALA A 391 10.82 14.27 -4.56
N GLN A 392 11.93 14.40 -3.83
CA GLN A 392 11.98 15.04 -2.52
C GLN A 392 11.39 16.46 -2.57
N LEU A 393 11.88 17.36 -3.43
CA LEU A 393 11.36 18.75 -3.53
C LEU A 393 9.87 18.83 -3.89
N LEU A 394 9.35 17.78 -4.53
CA LEU A 394 7.95 17.70 -4.93
C LEU A 394 7.04 17.21 -3.79
N TRP A 395 7.48 16.22 -3.02
CA TRP A 395 6.67 15.55 -2.00
C TRP A 395 7.02 15.94 -0.56
N ASP A 396 8.11 16.68 -0.37
CA ASP A 396 8.52 17.26 0.90
C ASP A 396 8.33 18.79 0.86
N TRP A 397 7.31 19.25 1.59
CA TRP A 397 6.99 20.67 1.66
C TRP A 397 8.12 21.49 2.28
N LYS A 398 8.93 20.94 3.20
CA LYS A 398 10.04 21.69 3.82
C LYS A 398 11.12 21.94 2.80
N MET A 399 11.49 20.92 2.04
CA MET A 399 12.46 21.06 0.96
C MET A 399 11.96 22.05 -0.10
N ASN A 400 10.66 22.04 -0.40
CA ASN A 400 10.05 23.03 -1.29
C ASN A 400 10.19 24.47 -0.78
N VAL A 401 9.87 24.71 0.50
CA VAL A 401 10.03 26.04 1.11
C VAL A 401 11.50 26.47 1.16
N LEU A 402 12.40 25.60 1.62
CA LEU A 402 13.83 25.89 1.73
C LEU A 402 14.47 26.20 0.37
N GLU A 403 14.08 25.49 -0.68
CA GLU A 403 14.57 25.79 -2.02
C GLU A 403 14.03 27.13 -2.54
N GLY A 404 12.79 27.49 -2.20
CA GLY A 404 12.23 28.82 -2.50
C GLY A 404 13.04 29.93 -1.82
N ILE A 405 13.44 29.74 -0.55
CA ILE A 405 14.31 30.68 0.17
C ILE A 405 15.67 30.83 -0.54
N LYS A 406 16.26 29.73 -1.04
CA LYS A 406 17.51 29.81 -1.82
C LYS A 406 17.32 30.65 -3.08
N ILE A 407 16.20 30.50 -3.77
CA ILE A 407 15.88 31.32 -4.96
C ILE A 407 15.74 32.79 -4.57
N ILE A 408 15.04 33.11 -3.48
CA ILE A 408 14.92 34.48 -2.97
C ILE A 408 16.31 35.09 -2.71
N ARG A 409 17.20 34.35 -2.05
CA ARG A 409 18.59 34.77 -1.82
C ARG A 409 19.36 35.02 -3.11
N GLN A 410 19.20 34.15 -4.11
CA GLN A 410 19.81 34.38 -5.42
C GLN A 410 19.30 35.68 -6.06
N LYS A 411 18.01 36.01 -5.90
CA LYS A 411 17.44 37.25 -6.42
C LYS A 411 17.96 38.48 -5.67
N GLU A 412 18.17 38.37 -4.37
CA GLU A 412 18.83 39.39 -3.56
C GLU A 412 20.25 39.67 -4.06
N GLU A 413 21.07 38.63 -4.25
CA GLU A 413 22.43 38.75 -4.77
C GLU A 413 22.45 39.37 -6.17
N MET A 414 21.49 39.02 -7.03
CA MET A 414 21.34 39.63 -8.36
C MET A 414 20.99 41.13 -8.28
N ALA A 415 20.06 41.52 -7.41
CA ALA A 415 19.67 42.92 -7.24
C ALA A 415 20.82 43.77 -6.70
N LYS A 416 21.51 43.29 -5.64
CA LYS A 416 22.70 43.95 -5.07
C LYS A 416 23.80 44.12 -6.11
N ALA A 417 24.09 43.07 -6.88
CA ALA A 417 25.12 43.13 -7.92
C ALA A 417 24.83 44.21 -8.97
N TYR A 418 23.56 44.46 -9.29
CA TYR A 418 23.18 45.54 -10.20
C TYR A 418 23.34 46.92 -9.55
N PHE A 419 22.86 47.11 -8.33
CA PHE A 419 23.02 48.38 -7.59
C PHE A 419 24.50 48.74 -7.40
N ASP A 420 25.34 47.78 -7.03
CA ASP A 420 26.78 47.96 -6.91
C ASP A 420 27.45 48.28 -8.25
N ALA A 421 26.97 47.69 -9.35
CA ALA A 421 27.47 47.98 -10.68
C ALA A 421 27.15 49.43 -11.11
N ILE A 422 25.95 49.92 -10.79
CA ILE A 422 25.57 51.32 -11.01
C ILE A 422 26.43 52.24 -10.17
N LYS A 423 26.59 51.99 -8.87
CA LYS A 423 27.42 52.84 -8.01
C LYS A 423 28.88 52.91 -8.46
N ARG A 424 29.42 51.79 -8.93
CA ARG A 424 30.80 51.70 -9.44
C ARG A 424 31.00 52.47 -10.74
N ASN A 425 30.08 52.36 -11.69
CA ASN A 425 30.18 53.03 -12.99
C ASN A 425 29.78 54.51 -12.93
N TYR A 426 28.85 54.84 -12.05
CA TYR A 426 28.32 56.18 -11.81
C TYR A 426 28.41 56.52 -10.31
N PRO A 427 29.59 56.89 -9.78
CA PRO A 427 29.78 57.12 -8.34
C PRO A 427 28.90 58.20 -7.72
N GLN A 428 28.41 59.15 -8.53
CA GLN A 428 27.50 60.22 -8.11
C GLN A 428 26.02 59.82 -8.23
N SER A 429 25.71 58.60 -8.68
CA SER A 429 24.33 58.13 -8.75
C SER A 429 23.68 58.16 -7.36
N PRO A 430 22.44 58.66 -7.25
CA PRO A 430 21.66 58.50 -6.04
C PRO A 430 21.37 57.01 -5.83
N ASP A 431 21.08 56.64 -4.58
CA ASP A 431 20.61 55.29 -4.30
C ASP A 431 19.18 55.12 -4.86
N PRO A 432 18.77 53.90 -5.26
CA PRO A 432 17.44 53.73 -5.81
C PRO A 432 16.37 54.07 -4.75
N PRO A 433 15.30 54.78 -5.14
CA PRO A 433 14.31 55.25 -4.19
C PRO A 433 13.48 54.08 -3.65
N LYS A 434 12.80 54.33 -2.54
CA LYS A 434 11.76 53.43 -2.07
C LYS A 434 10.59 53.36 -3.05
N TYR A 435 9.81 52.30 -2.96
CA TYR A 435 8.68 52.06 -3.85
C TYR A 435 7.44 51.64 -3.08
N THR A 436 6.32 52.31 -3.34
CA THR A 436 4.99 51.91 -2.86
C THR A 436 4.21 51.39 -4.07
N PRO A 437 3.90 50.08 -4.14
CA PRO A 437 3.08 49.54 -5.21
C PRO A 437 1.71 50.25 -5.27
N PRO A 438 1.16 50.51 -6.47
CA PRO A 438 -0.12 51.17 -6.61
C PRO A 438 -1.22 50.46 -5.82
N GLY A 439 -2.03 51.22 -5.06
CA GLY A 439 -3.15 50.66 -4.28
C GLY A 439 -2.74 49.85 -3.05
N THR A 440 -1.53 50.07 -2.54
CA THR A 440 -1.02 49.52 -1.27
C THR A 440 -0.52 50.68 -0.40
N ASP A 441 -0.40 50.45 0.91
CA ASP A 441 0.07 51.42 1.89
C ASP A 441 1.51 51.16 2.36
N THR A 442 2.05 49.99 2.03
CA THR A 442 3.39 49.55 2.43
C THR A 442 4.46 50.09 1.50
N GLU A 443 5.32 50.95 2.04
CA GLU A 443 6.50 51.45 1.36
C GLU A 443 7.68 50.46 1.50
N LEU A 444 8.22 50.01 0.37
CA LEU A 444 9.34 49.05 0.33
C LEU A 444 10.66 49.75 0.05
N SER A 445 11.74 49.20 0.56
CA SER A 445 13.07 49.51 0.03
C SER A 445 13.20 49.05 -1.43
N ALA A 446 14.13 49.67 -2.16
CA ALA A 446 14.41 49.28 -3.53
C ALA A 446 14.84 47.80 -3.65
N LEU A 447 15.56 47.29 -2.65
CA LEU A 447 16.02 45.92 -2.61
C LEU A 447 14.86 44.94 -2.43
N GLU A 448 13.95 45.19 -1.49
CA GLU A 448 12.76 44.34 -1.28
C GLU A 448 11.88 44.28 -2.52
N ALA A 449 11.58 45.45 -3.12
CA ALA A 449 10.83 45.54 -4.36
C ALA A 449 11.51 44.77 -5.50
N ALA A 450 12.85 44.79 -5.57
CA ALA A 450 13.62 44.05 -6.56
C ALA A 450 13.57 42.54 -6.34
N ILE A 451 13.80 42.07 -5.11
CA ILE A 451 13.80 40.63 -4.77
C ILE A 451 12.47 39.98 -5.15
N ILE A 452 11.37 40.56 -4.67
CA ILE A 452 10.02 40.01 -4.90
C ILE A 452 9.69 39.98 -6.39
N THR A 453 10.05 41.02 -7.13
CA THR A 453 9.77 41.12 -8.57
C THR A 453 10.61 40.12 -9.39
N LEU A 454 11.89 40.00 -9.05
CA LEU A 454 12.81 39.06 -9.70
C LEU A 454 12.46 37.60 -9.37
N TYR A 455 11.86 37.32 -8.22
CA TYR A 455 11.41 35.97 -7.85
C TYR A 455 10.39 35.43 -8.85
N ASN A 456 9.44 36.26 -9.27
CA ASN A 456 8.44 35.92 -10.29
C ASN A 456 9.01 35.90 -11.73
N GLY A 457 10.34 35.99 -11.90
CA GLY A 457 11.02 35.92 -13.18
C GLY A 457 10.90 37.19 -14.03
N ALA A 458 10.33 38.26 -13.49
CA ALA A 458 10.20 39.52 -14.19
C ALA A 458 11.45 40.38 -13.98
N SER A 459 12.11 40.74 -15.08
CA SER A 459 13.25 41.64 -15.06
C SER A 459 13.32 42.41 -16.36
N VAL A 460 13.81 43.65 -16.31
CA VAL A 460 14.46 44.24 -17.48
C VAL A 460 15.87 43.68 -17.58
N THR A 461 16.22 43.20 -18.76
CA THR A 461 17.57 42.72 -19.03
C THR A 461 18.35 43.80 -19.78
N LYS A 462 19.01 44.70 -19.05
CA LYS A 462 19.74 45.82 -19.63
C LYS A 462 21.25 45.61 -19.57
N TRP A 463 21.92 46.10 -20.62
CA TRP A 463 23.36 46.23 -20.64
C TRP A 463 23.74 47.48 -19.86
N LEU A 464 24.63 47.34 -18.87
CA LEU A 464 25.37 48.50 -18.41
C LEU A 464 26.37 48.91 -19.49
N LEU A 465 26.36 50.18 -19.86
CA LEU A 465 27.35 50.78 -20.74
C LEU A 465 28.51 51.26 -19.87
N ALA A 466 29.73 50.82 -20.17
CA ALA A 466 30.93 51.40 -19.58
C ALA A 466 31.02 52.89 -19.98
N LYS A 467 31.83 53.67 -19.24
CA LYS A 467 32.14 55.08 -19.59
C LYS A 467 32.66 55.28 -21.02
N SER A 468 33.17 54.22 -21.65
CA SER A 468 33.64 54.19 -23.04
C SER A 468 32.52 53.95 -24.08
N GLY A 469 31.26 53.82 -23.66
CA GLY A 469 30.12 53.49 -24.52
C GLY A 469 30.01 52.01 -24.92
N LYS A 470 30.92 51.16 -24.46
CA LYS A 470 30.89 49.71 -24.73
C LYS A 470 29.98 48.98 -23.74
N LYS A 471 29.24 48.00 -24.23
CA LYS A 471 28.45 47.07 -23.41
C LYS A 471 29.39 46.28 -22.50
N GLU A 472 29.19 46.37 -21.18
CA GLU A 472 30.08 45.76 -20.19
C GLU A 472 29.52 44.43 -19.69
N LYS A 473 28.32 44.47 -19.09
CA LYS A 473 27.64 43.28 -18.58
C LYS A 473 26.14 43.48 -18.60
N GLN A 474 25.43 42.40 -18.81
CA GLN A 474 23.98 42.36 -18.79
C GLN A 474 23.49 41.97 -17.39
N TYR A 475 22.56 42.74 -16.85
CA TYR A 475 21.96 42.51 -15.53
C TYR A 475 20.45 42.33 -15.69
N SER A 476 19.87 41.50 -14.82
CA SER A 476 18.43 41.39 -14.63
C SER A 476 18.07 42.21 -13.40
N SER A 477 17.19 43.20 -13.56
CA SER A 477 16.78 44.09 -12.47
C SER A 477 15.30 44.46 -12.59
N ALA A 478 14.67 44.77 -11.45
CA ALA A 478 13.35 45.41 -11.40
C ALA A 478 13.44 46.95 -11.42
N TRP A 479 14.65 47.49 -11.36
CA TRP A 479 14.95 48.91 -11.42
C TRP A 479 15.82 49.21 -12.63
N GLU A 480 15.61 50.36 -13.25
CA GLU A 480 16.41 50.88 -14.33
C GLU A 480 17.00 52.22 -13.92
N TYR A 481 18.33 52.36 -14.02
CA TYR A 481 19.02 53.63 -13.82
C TYR A 481 19.29 54.31 -15.17
N ASP A 482 18.88 55.58 -15.28
CA ASP A 482 19.22 56.45 -16.39
C ASP A 482 20.42 57.34 -16.02
N PRO A 483 21.58 57.19 -16.70
CA PRO A 483 22.76 58.00 -16.41
C PRO A 483 22.67 59.44 -16.92
N GLU A 484 21.79 59.77 -17.87
CA GLU A 484 21.63 61.13 -18.41
C GLU A 484 20.87 62.00 -17.41
N ASP A 485 19.76 61.47 -16.90
CA ASP A 485 18.89 62.16 -15.93
C ASP A 485 19.28 61.87 -14.47
N SER A 486 20.25 60.98 -14.25
CA SER A 486 20.66 60.47 -12.92
C SER A 486 19.47 59.98 -12.09
N SER A 487 18.53 59.31 -12.73
CA SER A 487 17.24 58.92 -12.15
C SER A 487 17.03 57.40 -12.17
N TRP A 488 16.17 56.92 -11.27
CA TRP A 488 15.79 55.51 -11.18
C TRP A 488 14.31 55.34 -11.54
N THR A 489 14.02 54.34 -12.35
CA THR A 489 12.66 53.94 -12.70
C THR A 489 12.40 52.50 -12.27
N TYR A 490 11.33 52.29 -11.50
CA TYR A 490 10.87 50.94 -11.20
C TYR A 490 10.12 50.35 -12.39
N ILE A 491 10.43 49.10 -12.73
CA ILE A 491 9.81 48.39 -13.84
C ILE A 491 8.85 47.32 -13.28
N PRO A 492 7.54 47.58 -13.29
CA PRO A 492 6.56 46.63 -12.79
C PRO A 492 6.50 45.39 -13.68
N ASN A 493 6.15 44.26 -13.09
CA ASN A 493 5.94 43.05 -13.87
C ASN A 493 4.52 42.99 -14.46
N LYS A 494 4.37 42.19 -15.53
CA LYS A 494 3.12 42.06 -16.30
C LYS A 494 1.89 41.65 -15.46
N TYR A 495 2.11 41.00 -14.31
CA TYR A 495 1.05 40.46 -13.47
C TYR A 495 0.90 41.17 -12.11
N ASN A 496 1.54 42.33 -11.93
CA ASN A 496 1.56 43.08 -10.67
C ASN A 496 1.84 42.19 -9.45
N TYR A 497 2.78 41.26 -9.57
CA TYR A 497 3.11 40.29 -8.53
C TYR A 497 3.55 40.97 -7.24
N LEU A 498 4.41 42.00 -7.34
CA LEU A 498 4.82 42.79 -6.18
C LEU A 498 3.60 43.35 -5.44
N GLN A 499 2.70 44.02 -6.15
CA GLN A 499 1.46 44.56 -5.59
C GLN A 499 0.63 43.46 -4.90
N ARG A 500 0.50 42.28 -5.51
CA ARG A 500 -0.24 41.16 -4.93
C ARG A 500 0.40 40.59 -3.67
N VAL A 501 1.73 40.53 -3.61
CA VAL A 501 2.46 40.13 -2.40
C VAL A 501 2.21 41.14 -1.29
N ILE A 502 2.28 42.43 -1.60
CA ILE A 502 2.07 43.49 -0.60
C ILE A 502 0.62 43.53 -0.10
N LEU A 503 -0.37 43.43 -0.98
CA LEU A 503 -1.76 43.28 -0.55
C LEU A 503 -1.92 42.06 0.37
N LYS A 504 -1.22 40.96 0.09
CA LYS A 504 -1.29 39.76 0.93
C LYS A 504 -0.60 39.94 2.29
N PHE A 505 0.46 40.74 2.34
CA PHE A 505 1.14 41.15 3.56
C PHE A 505 0.25 42.07 4.41
N GLU A 506 -0.43 43.04 3.78
CA GLU A 506 -1.33 44.01 4.43
C GLU A 506 -2.63 43.39 4.96
N GLU A 507 -3.15 42.36 4.29
CA GLU A 507 -4.28 41.54 4.78
C GLU A 507 -3.98 40.85 6.12
N GLY A 508 -2.70 40.73 6.49
CA GLY A 508 -2.25 39.93 7.63
C GLY A 508 -2.07 38.46 7.28
N ILE A 509 -1.16 37.80 8.01
CA ILE A 509 -0.76 36.41 7.79
C ILE A 509 -1.59 35.46 8.69
N GLU A 510 -2.88 35.74 8.89
CA GLU A 510 -3.78 34.81 9.61
C GLU A 510 -4.14 33.57 8.77
#